data_AF-A0A2E3MXM8-F1
#
_entry.id   AF-A0A2E3MXM8-F1
#
_cell.length_a   1.000
_cell.length_b   1.000
_cell.length_c   1.000
_cell.angle_alpha   90.00
_cell.angle_beta   90.00
_cell.angle_gamma   90.00
#
_symmetry.space_group_name_H-M   'P 1'
#
loop_
_entity.id
_entity.type
_entity.pdbx_description
1 polymer ?
#
loop_
_entity_poly.entity_id
_entity_poly.type
_entity_poly.pdbx_seq_one_letter_code
_entity_poly.pdbx_strand_id
1 'polypeptide(L)'
;MHNPYQPPQQERAKAKEHMSTDPPALREIVLICWPTLLYMILFFIYSIAVSRFFAGDMGLAMLVFLPCFITCAWVLPVIGLIQLAFGIFRLCTKNMRGAIHLLSAFALFALTFGFYQSLMAGNIVTV
;
A
#
# COMPACT_ATOMS: atom_id res chain seq x y z
N MET A 1 41.65 30.69 -7.39
CA MET A 1 41.16 31.21 -6.09
C MET A 1 40.03 30.30 -5.62
N HIS A 2 40.33 29.37 -4.71
CA HIS A 2 39.33 28.54 -4.04
C HIS A 2 38.68 29.37 -2.93
N ASN A 3 37.35 29.49 -2.95
CA ASN A 3 36.58 30.12 -1.89
C ASN A 3 36.54 29.14 -0.69
N PRO A 4 37.20 29.42 0.45
CA PRO A 4 37.33 28.46 1.56
C PRO A 4 36.07 28.35 2.43
N TYR A 5 35.07 29.21 2.21
CA TYR A 5 33.85 29.25 3.02
C TYR A 5 32.67 28.71 2.21
N GLN A 6 32.61 27.39 2.09
CA GLN A 6 31.40 26.71 1.63
C GLN A 6 30.48 26.59 2.85
N PRO A 7 29.34 27.31 2.91
CA PRO A 7 28.49 27.27 4.09
C PRO A 7 27.95 25.84 4.29
N PRO A 8 27.73 25.38 5.53
CA PRO A 8 27.21 24.04 5.83
C PRO A 8 25.84 23.77 5.17
N GLN A 9 25.17 24.80 4.64
CA GLN A 9 23.96 24.66 3.85
C GLN A 9 24.19 24.05 2.46
N GLN A 10 25.34 24.25 1.83
CA GLN A 10 25.62 23.73 0.49
C GLN A 10 25.98 22.24 0.53
N GLU A 11 26.67 21.80 1.58
CA GLU A 11 26.86 20.36 1.87
C GLU A 11 25.54 19.70 2.28
N ARG A 12 24.71 20.34 3.11
CA ARG A 12 23.37 19.82 3.45
C ARG A 12 22.44 19.75 2.24
N ALA A 13 22.52 20.72 1.32
CA ALA A 13 21.76 20.71 0.08
C ALA A 13 22.22 19.57 -0.82
N LYS A 14 23.53 19.41 -1.04
CA LYS A 14 24.10 18.28 -1.80
C LYS A 14 23.80 16.94 -1.15
N ALA A 15 23.85 16.82 0.18
CA ALA A 15 23.49 15.60 0.89
C ALA A 15 21.99 15.28 0.78
N LYS A 16 21.10 16.29 0.83
CA LYS A 16 19.67 16.11 0.56
C LYS A 16 19.40 15.72 -0.89
N GLU A 17 20.15 16.28 -1.82
CA GLU A 17 20.06 15.96 -3.25
C GLU A 17 20.52 14.52 -3.51
N HIS A 18 21.65 14.12 -2.91
CA HIS A 18 22.19 12.77 -3.03
C HIS A 18 21.28 11.71 -2.39
N MET A 19 20.72 12.01 -1.21
CA MET A 19 19.76 11.15 -0.51
C MET A 19 18.40 11.07 -1.23
N SER A 20 18.10 12.01 -2.15
CA SER A 20 16.93 11.95 -3.02
C SER A 20 17.16 11.07 -4.26
N THR A 21 18.41 10.97 -4.73
CA THR A 21 18.80 10.18 -5.92
C THR A 21 19.10 8.72 -5.64
N ASP A 22 19.44 8.35 -4.39
CA ASP A 22 19.72 6.95 -4.07
C ASP A 22 18.42 6.12 -4.14
N PRO A 23 18.42 5.01 -4.90
CA PRO A 23 17.26 4.14 -4.95
C PRO A 23 16.97 3.59 -3.54
N PRO A 24 15.70 3.58 -3.12
CA PRO A 24 15.34 3.10 -1.79
C PRO A 24 15.74 1.63 -1.64
N ALA A 25 16.34 1.30 -0.49
CA ALA A 25 16.73 -0.07 -0.20
C ALA A 25 15.49 -0.99 -0.24
N LEU A 26 15.68 -2.27 -0.61
CA LEU A 26 14.59 -3.26 -0.68
C LEU A 26 13.71 -3.26 0.58
N ARG A 27 14.34 -3.13 1.75
CA ARG A 27 13.66 -3.04 3.05
C ARG A 27 12.70 -1.85 3.13
N GLU A 28 13.10 -0.68 2.62
CA GLU A 28 12.24 0.51 2.59
C GLU A 28 11.09 0.32 1.61
N ILE A 29 11.32 -0.31 0.45
CA ILE A 29 10.27 -0.62 -0.52
C ILE A 29 9.22 -1.54 0.11
N VAL A 30 9.64 -2.61 0.80
CA VAL A 30 8.73 -3.52 1.50
C VAL A 30 7.96 -2.78 2.61
N LEU A 31 8.63 -1.92 3.37
CA LEU A 31 7.99 -1.10 4.41
C LEU A 31 7.02 -0.06 3.85
N ILE A 32 7.15 0.36 2.59
CA ILE A 32 6.19 1.26 1.93
C ILE A 32 5.03 0.44 1.35
N CYS A 33 5.32 -0.69 0.72
CA CYS A 33 4.34 -1.54 0.03
C CYS A 33 3.59 -2.51 0.95
N TRP A 34 3.86 -2.51 2.25
CA TRP A 34 3.23 -3.42 3.21
C TRP A 34 1.68 -3.42 3.16
N PRO A 35 0.95 -2.30 2.94
CA PRO A 35 -0.50 -2.34 2.93
C PRO A 35 -1.01 -3.09 1.69
N THR A 36 -0.33 -2.92 0.56
CA THR A 36 -0.64 -3.60 -0.70
C THR A 36 -0.34 -5.09 -0.61
N LEU A 37 0.79 -5.47 -0.01
CA LEU A 37 1.13 -6.88 0.24
C LEU A 37 0.11 -7.53 1.18
N LEU A 38 -0.26 -6.84 2.26
CA LEU A 38 -1.28 -7.30 3.19
C LEU A 38 -2.64 -7.45 2.49
N TYR A 39 -3.00 -6.52 1.60
CA TYR A 39 -4.22 -6.61 0.79
C TYR A 39 -4.25 -7.89 -0.04
N MET A 40 -3.17 -8.18 -0.78
CA MET A 40 -3.12 -9.38 -1.62
C MET A 40 -3.27 -10.67 -0.80
N ILE A 41 -2.60 -10.73 0.36
CA ILE A 41 -2.68 -11.88 1.25
C ILE A 41 -4.11 -12.05 1.78
N LEU A 42 -4.72 -10.99 2.31
CA LEU A 42 -6.06 -11.04 2.86
C LEU A 42 -7.12 -11.32 1.78
N PHE A 43 -6.97 -10.76 0.59
CA PHE A 43 -7.85 -11.04 -0.53
C PHE A 43 -7.78 -12.51 -0.97
N PHE A 44 -6.58 -13.09 -1.00
CA PHE A 44 -6.39 -14.51 -1.28
C PHE A 44 -7.02 -15.40 -0.20
N ILE A 45 -6.76 -15.11 1.08
CA ILE A 45 -7.36 -15.82 2.22
C ILE A 45 -8.88 -15.73 2.16
N TYR A 46 -9.42 -14.55 1.89
CA TYR A 46 -10.85 -14.30 1.75
C TYR A 46 -11.45 -15.13 0.62
N SER A 47 -10.80 -15.16 -0.54
CA SER A 47 -11.25 -15.96 -1.70
C SER A 47 -11.31 -17.46 -1.38
N ILE A 48 -10.33 -17.98 -0.62
CA ILE A 48 -10.33 -19.37 -0.15
C ILE A 48 -11.47 -19.60 0.84
N ALA A 49 -11.64 -18.70 1.83
CA ALA A 49 -12.68 -18.82 2.84
C ALA A 49 -14.08 -18.85 2.21
N VAL A 50 -14.34 -17.96 1.25
CA VAL A 50 -15.60 -17.93 0.48
C VAL A 50 -15.80 -19.23 -0.29
N SER A 51 -14.78 -19.71 -1.01
CA SER A 51 -14.87 -20.96 -1.77
C SER A 51 -15.18 -22.16 -0.86
N ARG A 52 -14.58 -22.21 0.34
CA ARG A 52 -14.83 -23.26 1.35
C ARG A 52 -16.22 -23.18 1.96
N PHE A 53 -16.71 -21.96 2.20
CA PHE A 53 -18.06 -21.72 2.68
C PHE A 53 -19.11 -22.28 1.71
N PHE A 54 -18.96 -22.01 0.41
CA PHE A 54 -19.84 -22.57 -0.62
C PHE A 54 -19.69 -24.09 -0.82
N ALA A 55 -18.55 -24.67 -0.45
CA ALA A 55 -18.34 -26.12 -0.43
C ALA A 55 -18.95 -26.81 0.80
N GLY A 56 -19.61 -26.08 1.72
CA GLY A 56 -20.26 -26.60 2.91
C GLY A 56 -19.38 -26.66 4.16
N ASP A 57 -18.14 -26.18 4.10
CA ASP A 57 -17.21 -26.10 5.23
C ASP A 57 -17.34 -24.74 5.95
N MET A 58 -18.38 -24.61 6.77
CA MET A 58 -18.80 -23.32 7.34
C MET A 58 -17.98 -22.85 8.54
N GLY A 59 -17.41 -23.77 9.33
CA GLY A 59 -16.89 -23.45 10.68
C GLY A 59 -15.73 -22.47 10.67
N LEU A 60 -14.63 -22.83 10.00
CA LEU A 60 -13.40 -22.03 10.01
C LEU A 60 -13.46 -20.88 8.99
N ALA A 61 -14.21 -21.07 7.91
CA ALA A 61 -14.43 -20.06 6.88
C ALA A 61 -15.15 -18.82 7.42
N MET A 62 -16.17 -19.00 8.26
CA MET A 62 -16.98 -17.89 8.79
C MET A 62 -16.18 -16.98 9.74
N LEU A 63 -15.31 -17.57 10.57
CA LEU A 63 -14.45 -16.81 11.50
C LEU A 63 -13.43 -15.92 10.77
N VAL A 64 -12.96 -16.36 9.60
CA VAL A 64 -11.95 -15.64 8.82
C VAL A 64 -12.59 -14.68 7.82
N PHE A 65 -13.79 -15.00 7.33
CA PHE A 65 -14.51 -14.22 6.32
C PHE A 65 -14.74 -12.76 6.74
N LEU A 66 -15.38 -12.53 7.88
CA LEU A 66 -15.79 -11.20 8.32
C LEU A 66 -14.59 -10.26 8.58
N PRO A 67 -13.54 -10.65 9.33
CA PRO A 67 -12.39 -9.77 9.52
C PRO A 67 -11.62 -9.51 8.23
N CYS A 68 -11.53 -10.48 7.30
CA CYS A 68 -10.89 -10.25 6.01
C CYS A 68 -11.72 -9.28 5.16
N PHE A 69 -13.04 -9.43 5.13
CA PHE A 69 -13.95 -8.52 4.44
C PHE A 69 -13.80 -7.09 4.96
N ILE A 70 -13.93 -6.87 6.28
CA ILE A 70 -13.81 -5.54 6.89
C ILE A 70 -12.45 -4.93 6.55
N THR A 71 -11.38 -5.73 6.61
CA THR A 71 -10.03 -5.23 6.37
C THR A 71 -9.82 -4.82 4.90
N CYS A 72 -10.28 -5.63 3.95
CA CYS A 72 -10.15 -5.37 2.51
C CYS A 72 -11.11 -4.27 2.01
N ALA A 73 -12.33 -4.20 2.55
CA ALA A 73 -13.37 -3.26 2.12
C ALA A 73 -13.21 -1.87 2.73
N TRP A 74 -12.68 -1.77 3.96
CA TRP A 74 -12.68 -0.53 4.74
C TRP A 74 -11.29 -0.13 5.24
N VAL A 75 -10.61 -1.00 5.99
CA VAL A 75 -9.37 -0.62 6.71
C VAL A 75 -8.24 -0.30 5.74
N LEU A 76 -7.94 -1.20 4.81
CA LEU A 76 -6.85 -1.02 3.85
C LEU A 76 -7.10 0.13 2.86
N PRO A 77 -8.31 0.33 2.31
CA PRO A 77 -8.60 1.51 1.49
C PRO A 77 -8.36 2.83 2.21
N VAL A 78 -8.73 2.93 3.49
CA VAL A 78 -8.44 4.13 4.31
C VAL A 78 -6.94 4.31 4.50
N ILE A 79 -6.18 3.23 4.76
CA ILE A 79 -4.71 3.29 4.82
C ILE A 79 -4.13 3.73 3.47
N GLY A 80 -4.69 3.27 2.36
CA GLY A 80 -4.33 3.69 1.01
C GLY A 80 -4.53 5.19 0.77
N LEU A 81 -5.60 5.78 1.29
CA LEU A 81 -5.82 7.24 1.23
C LEU A 81 -4.75 8.01 2.01
N ILE A 82 -4.41 7.54 3.22
CA ILE A 82 -3.34 8.13 4.03
C ILE A 82 -2.00 8.03 3.29
N GLN A 83 -1.72 6.88 2.69
CA GLN A 83 -0.51 6.64 1.92
C GLN A 83 -0.44 7.50 0.65
N LEU A 84 -1.57 7.73 0.00
CA LEU A 84 -1.69 8.63 -1.15
C LEU A 84 -1.38 10.08 -0.74
N ALA A 85 -2.00 10.56 0.34
CA ALA A 85 -1.75 11.91 0.86
C ALA A 85 -0.27 12.11 1.24
N PHE A 86 0.34 11.12 1.91
CA PHE A 86 1.76 11.15 2.24
C PHE A 86 2.65 11.10 0.99
N GLY A 87 2.29 10.29 0.00
CA GLY A 87 2.98 10.20 -1.29
C GLY A 87 2.99 11.53 -2.03
N ILE A 88 1.83 12.19 -2.14
CA ILE A 88 1.69 13.52 -2.75
C ILE A 88 2.54 14.55 -2.00
N PHE A 89 2.45 14.59 -0.66
CA PHE A 89 3.25 15.50 0.15
C PHE A 89 4.76 15.31 -0.08
N ARG A 90 5.23 14.06 -0.09
CA ARG A 90 6.65 13.74 -0.37
C ARG A 90 7.07 14.11 -1.79
N LEU A 91 6.19 13.93 -2.78
CA LEU A 91 6.45 14.33 -4.16
C LEU A 91 6.61 15.85 -4.28
N CYS A 92 5.76 16.62 -3.58
CA CYS A 92 5.88 18.08 -3.50
C CYS A 92 7.22 18.53 -2.89
N THR A 93 7.82 17.72 -2.01
CA THR A 93 9.17 17.95 -1.45
C THR A 93 10.32 17.46 -2.34
N LYS A 94 10.06 17.13 -3.62
CA LYS A 94 11.02 16.58 -4.59
C LYS A 94 11.75 15.31 -4.11
N ASN A 95 11.07 14.48 -3.31
CA ASN A 95 11.63 13.23 -2.82
C ASN A 95 11.10 12.06 -3.67
N MET A 96 12.00 11.31 -4.33
CA MET A 96 11.62 10.18 -5.20
C MET A 96 10.86 9.06 -4.46
N ARG A 97 11.02 8.95 -3.13
CA ARG A 97 10.23 7.99 -2.32
C ARG A 97 8.72 8.28 -2.39
N GLY A 98 8.34 9.53 -2.67
CA GLY A 98 6.93 9.90 -2.88
C GLY A 98 6.28 9.12 -4.02
N ALA A 99 7.01 8.84 -5.11
CA ALA A 99 6.50 8.08 -6.24
C ALA A 99 6.15 6.62 -5.85
N ILE A 100 6.91 6.00 -4.94
CA ILE A 100 6.65 4.64 -4.45
C ILE A 100 5.42 4.61 -3.55
N HIS A 101 5.25 5.61 -2.68
CA HIS A 101 4.01 5.74 -1.89
C HIS A 101 2.78 5.92 -2.79
N LEU A 102 2.88 6.75 -3.84
CA LEU A 102 1.83 6.92 -4.85
C LEU A 102 1.53 5.60 -5.58
N LEU A 103 2.55 4.90 -6.08
CA LEU A 103 2.37 3.63 -6.78
C LEU A 103 1.72 2.57 -5.88
N SER A 104 2.19 2.46 -4.62
CA SER A 104 1.61 1.54 -3.64
C SER A 104 0.16 1.87 -3.34
N ALA A 105 -0.18 3.15 -3.16
CA ALA A 105 -1.55 3.58 -2.94
C ALA A 105 -2.45 3.28 -4.15
N PHE A 106 -1.99 3.58 -5.37
CA PHE A 106 -2.74 3.24 -6.60
C PHE A 106 -2.96 1.74 -6.76
N ALA A 107 -1.94 0.92 -6.48
CA ALA A 107 -2.08 -0.53 -6.49
C ALA A 107 -3.13 -1.00 -5.49
N LEU A 108 -3.15 -0.42 -4.29
CA LEU A 108 -4.16 -0.73 -3.27
C LEU A 108 -5.57 -0.35 -3.73
N PHE A 109 -5.75 0.83 -4.36
CA PHE A 109 -7.04 1.22 -4.93
C PHE A 109 -7.48 0.32 -6.09
N ALA A 110 -6.56 -0.11 -6.95
CA ALA A 110 -6.86 -1.04 -8.03
C ALA A 110 -7.30 -2.42 -7.49
N LEU A 111 -6.61 -2.93 -6.45
CA LEU A 111 -7.01 -4.15 -5.76
C LEU A 111 -8.38 -4.01 -5.08
N THR A 112 -8.61 -2.87 -4.43
CA THR A 112 -9.91 -2.55 -3.81
C THR A 112 -11.03 -2.52 -4.85
N PHE A 113 -10.79 -1.89 -6.00
CA PHE A 113 -11.75 -1.90 -7.10
C PHE A 113 -12.02 -3.32 -7.59
N GLY A 114 -10.97 -4.13 -7.81
CA GLY A 114 -11.13 -5.54 -8.20
C GLY A 114 -11.90 -6.38 -7.18
N PHE A 115 -11.69 -6.11 -5.89
CA PHE A 115 -12.46 -6.71 -4.80
C PHE A 115 -13.95 -6.35 -4.90
N TYR A 116 -14.31 -5.07 -5.05
CA TYR A 116 -15.70 -4.65 -5.21
C TYR A 116 -16.36 -5.24 -6.47
N GLN A 117 -15.63 -5.30 -7.59
CA GLN A 117 -16.12 -5.97 -8.79
C GLN A 117 -16.39 -7.46 -8.55
N SER A 118 -15.55 -8.12 -7.75
CA SER A 118 -15.75 -9.53 -7.37
C SER A 118 -16.98 -9.72 -6.48
N LEU A 119 -17.25 -8.77 -5.56
CA LEU A 119 -18.49 -8.76 -4.77
C LEU A 119 -19.72 -8.57 -5.68
N MET A 120 -19.69 -7.56 -6.56
CA MET A 120 -20.82 -7.24 -7.45
C MET A 120 -21.14 -8.35 -8.45
N ALA A 121 -20.14 -9.11 -8.89
CA ALA A 121 -20.34 -10.27 -9.76
C ALA A 121 -21.06 -11.44 -9.08
N GLY A 122 -21.35 -11.36 -7.77
CA GLY A 122 -21.95 -12.46 -7.02
C GLY A 122 -21.00 -13.64 -6.79
N ASN A 123 -19.72 -13.50 -7.15
CA ASN A 123 -18.68 -14.48 -6.81
C ASN A 123 -18.49 -14.59 -5.29
N ILE A 124 -18.94 -13.58 -4.55
CA ILE A 124 -18.77 -13.47 -3.12
C ILE A 124 -20.00 -12.79 -2.51
N VAL A 125 -20.64 -13.45 -1.54
CA VAL A 125 -21.83 -12.93 -0.85
C VAL A 125 -21.39 -11.96 0.25
N THR A 126 -21.82 -10.70 0.14
CA THR A 126 -21.94 -9.81 1.29
C THR A 126 -23.25 -10.16 1.99
N VAL A 127 -23.17 -10.61 3.25
CA VAL A 127 -24.38 -10.80 4.08
C VAL A 127 -25.03 -9.44 4.32
#